data_AF-A0A3G9HFI5-F1
#
_entry.id   AF-A0A3G9HFI5-F1
#
_cell.length_a   1.000
_cell.length_b   1.000
_cell.length_c   1.000
_cell.angle_alpha   90.00
_cell.angle_beta   90.00
_cell.angle_gamma   90.00
#
_symmetry.space_group_name_H-M   'P 1'
#
loop_
_entity.id
_entity.type
_entity.pdbx_description
1 polymer ?
#
loop_
_entity_poly.entity_id
_entity_poly.type
_entity_poly.pdbx_seq_one_letter_code
_entity_poly.pdbx_strand_id
1 'polypeptide(L)'
;MAERIKHLSILFTILLIVAVSFWINRPSVKKSPTPHTHSLQKEATECPECLEKERKKRIALLRSTAYLEHYIENIINSGSSQHLGFAYGDMQAGFADPEAAPKIAAYVVTLSGREPSRPEWVEKGRTFYISNCGGCHGEDGKGIKGTFPDLTRDPLLGIRKRLEKAQSLPESSS
;
A
#
# COMPACT_ATOMS: atom_id res chain seq x y z
N MET A 1 -53.34 -9.54 31.63
CA MET A 1 -53.14 -8.27 30.89
C MET A 1 -52.22 -7.30 31.64
N ALA A 2 -52.36 -7.16 32.97
CA ALA A 2 -51.55 -6.27 33.81
C ALA A 2 -50.02 -6.54 33.79
N GLU A 3 -49.56 -7.81 33.74
CA GLU A 3 -48.11 -8.07 33.77
C GLU A 3 -47.35 -7.71 32.48
N ARG A 4 -48.00 -7.80 31.32
CA ARG A 4 -47.37 -7.39 30.05
C ARG A 4 -47.11 -5.88 29.98
N ILE A 5 -47.94 -5.09 30.66
CA ILE A 5 -47.80 -3.62 30.74
C ILE A 5 -46.64 -3.24 31.67
N LYS A 6 -46.44 -3.97 32.77
CA LYS A 6 -45.30 -3.75 33.67
C LYS A 6 -43.97 -4.08 32.99
N HIS A 7 -43.90 -5.20 32.26
CA HIS A 7 -42.70 -5.55 31.49
C HIS A 7 -42.38 -4.53 30.39
N LEU A 8 -43.40 -4.00 29.70
CA LEU A 8 -43.18 -2.99 28.66
C LEU A 8 -42.71 -1.64 29.26
N SER A 9 -43.23 -1.27 30.44
CA SER A 9 -42.80 -0.08 31.18
C SER A 9 -41.36 -0.20 31.68
N ILE A 10 -40.97 -1.38 32.21
CA ILE A 10 -39.60 -1.65 32.66
C ILE A 10 -38.61 -1.65 31.50
N LEU A 11 -38.97 -2.21 30.34
CA LEU A 11 -38.11 -2.18 29.16
C LEU A 11 -37.90 -0.75 28.65
N PHE A 12 -38.94 0.09 28.68
CA PHE A 12 -38.84 1.48 28.25
C PHE A 12 -37.96 2.33 29.19
N THR A 13 -38.05 2.12 30.50
CA THR A 13 -37.19 2.81 31.48
C THR A 13 -35.73 2.36 31.37
N ILE A 14 -35.46 1.07 31.17
CA ILE A 14 -34.10 0.57 30.93
C ILE A 14 -33.53 1.19 29.64
N LEU A 15 -34.33 1.26 28.57
CA LEU A 15 -33.89 1.81 27.28
C LEU A 15 -33.61 3.32 27.36
N LEU A 16 -34.41 4.06 28.14
CA LEU A 16 -34.15 5.46 28.46
C LEU A 16 -32.86 5.63 29.27
N ILE A 17 -32.62 4.80 30.28
CA ILE A 17 -31.41 4.88 31.11
C ILE A 17 -30.17 4.58 30.25
N VAL A 18 -30.20 3.54 29.41
CA VAL A 18 -29.08 3.21 28.50
C VAL A 18 -28.84 4.32 27.49
N ALA A 19 -29.89 4.93 26.93
CA ALA A 19 -29.77 6.05 26.00
C ALA A 19 -29.14 7.29 26.67
N VAL A 20 -29.56 7.60 27.90
CA VAL A 20 -29.02 8.70 28.70
C VAL A 20 -27.57 8.42 29.11
N SER A 21 -27.25 7.20 29.54
CA SER A 21 -25.87 6.81 29.87
C SER A 21 -24.95 6.85 28.65
N PHE A 22 -25.43 6.45 27.47
CA PHE A 22 -24.65 6.55 26.22
C PHE A 22 -24.45 8.00 25.76
N TRP A 23 -25.43 8.88 26.01
CA TRP A 23 -25.32 10.30 25.69
C TRP A 23 -24.42 11.06 26.68
N ILE A 24 -24.53 10.79 27.97
CA ILE A 24 -23.70 11.40 29.02
C ILE A 24 -22.26 10.88 28.96
N ASN A 25 -22.07 9.58 28.74
CA ASN A 25 -20.74 8.96 28.72
C ASN A 25 -20.18 8.85 27.29
N ARG A 26 -20.58 9.76 26.39
CA ARG A 26 -20.05 9.80 25.04
C ARG A 26 -18.61 10.29 25.12
N PRO A 27 -17.59 9.45 24.88
CA PRO A 27 -16.21 9.89 24.94
C PRO A 27 -16.03 10.98 23.89
N SER A 28 -15.54 12.14 24.33
CA SER A 28 -15.18 13.23 23.45
C SER A 28 -14.01 12.75 22.59
N VAL A 29 -14.33 12.23 21.40
CA VAL A 29 -13.34 11.92 20.37
C VAL A 29 -12.73 13.26 20.00
N LYS A 30 -11.59 13.58 20.64
CA LYS A 30 -10.68 14.58 20.11
C LYS A 30 -10.35 14.10 18.71
N LYS A 31 -10.81 14.84 17.70
CA LYS A 31 -10.41 14.61 16.31
C LYS A 31 -8.89 14.73 16.27
N SER A 32 -8.20 13.60 16.30
CA SER A 32 -6.90 13.48 15.68
C SER A 32 -7.09 13.85 14.20
N PRO A 33 -6.18 14.62 13.60
CA PRO A 33 -6.35 15.07 12.22
C PRO A 33 -6.19 13.86 11.32
N THR A 34 -7.33 13.25 10.96
CA THR A 34 -7.42 12.34 9.84
C THR A 34 -7.35 13.16 8.56
N PRO A 35 -6.51 12.77 7.58
CA PRO A 35 -6.38 13.49 6.32
C PRO A 35 -7.58 13.11 5.44
N HIS A 36 -8.72 13.74 5.66
CA HIS A 36 -9.87 13.66 4.78
C HIS A 36 -10.01 14.95 3.99
N THR A 37 -9.55 14.87 2.74
CA THR A 37 -10.27 15.26 1.53
C THR A 37 -11.58 16.03 1.80
N HIS A 38 -11.50 17.35 1.97
CA HIS A 38 -12.48 18.37 1.55
C HIS A 38 -12.09 19.76 2.12
N SER A 39 -11.00 20.38 1.63
CA SER A 39 -10.85 21.86 1.63
C SER A 39 -9.61 22.38 0.87
N LEU A 40 -9.11 21.69 -0.16
CA LEU A 40 -7.92 22.16 -0.89
C LEU A 40 -8.28 23.08 -2.07
N GLN A 41 -9.01 24.18 -1.79
CA GLN A 41 -9.03 25.35 -2.68
C GLN A 41 -8.41 26.59 -1.98
N LYS A 42 -7.64 26.37 -0.90
CA LYS A 42 -6.96 27.45 -0.16
C LYS A 42 -5.51 27.12 0.22
N GLU A 43 -4.85 26.29 -0.58
CA GLU A 43 -3.42 25.98 -0.43
C GLU A 43 -2.67 26.29 -1.73
N ALA A 44 -3.08 27.36 -2.42
CA ALA A 44 -2.41 27.89 -3.61
C ALA A 44 -1.29 28.88 -3.24
N THR A 45 -0.52 28.57 -2.19
CA THR A 45 0.70 29.29 -1.82
C THR A 45 1.70 28.32 -1.19
N GLU A 46 1.90 27.14 -1.79
CA GLU A 46 3.16 26.42 -1.60
C GLU A 46 4.23 27.16 -2.38
N CYS A 47 5.33 27.52 -1.71
CA CYS A 47 6.51 28.08 -2.34
C CYS A 47 6.93 27.18 -3.51
N PRO A 48 7.03 27.67 -4.77
CA PRO A 48 7.41 26.83 -5.91
C PRO A 48 8.70 26.03 -5.67
N GLU A 49 9.62 26.59 -4.89
CA GLU A 49 10.84 25.91 -4.46
C GLU A 49 10.57 24.74 -3.49
N CYS A 50 9.62 24.85 -2.56
CA CYS A 50 9.28 23.76 -1.65
C CYS A 50 8.58 22.61 -2.39
N LEU A 51 7.69 22.93 -3.33
CA LEU A 51 7.03 21.93 -4.18
C LEU A 51 8.05 21.18 -5.02
N GLU A 52 9.02 21.89 -5.60
CA GLU A 52 10.09 21.25 -6.38
C GLU A 52 10.99 20.37 -5.51
N LYS A 53 11.34 20.84 -4.31
CA LYS A 53 12.13 20.09 -3.34
C LYS A 53 11.43 18.79 -2.93
N GLU A 54 10.13 18.84 -2.64
CA GLU A 54 9.35 17.64 -2.29
C GLU A 54 9.19 16.69 -3.49
N ARG A 55 9.02 17.21 -4.71
CA ARG A 55 9.03 16.39 -5.94
C ARG A 55 10.34 15.64 -6.10
N LYS A 56 11.48 16.32 -5.96
CA LYS A 56 12.82 15.69 -6.04
C LYS A 56 13.02 14.62 -4.97
N LYS A 57 12.65 14.91 -3.71
CA LYS A 57 12.71 13.92 -2.63
C LYS A 57 11.87 12.68 -2.94
N ARG A 58 10.65 12.86 -3.44
CA ARG A 58 9.77 11.75 -3.82
C ARG A 58 10.36 10.90 -4.94
N ILE A 59 10.92 11.53 -5.98
CA ILE A 59 11.57 10.82 -7.08
C ILE A 59 12.80 10.05 -6.58
N ALA A 60 13.61 10.65 -5.70
CA ALA A 60 14.75 9.99 -5.09
C ALA A 60 14.33 8.77 -4.25
N LEU A 61 13.26 8.91 -3.44
CA LEU A 61 12.67 7.81 -2.68
C LEU A 61 12.23 6.67 -3.60
N LEU A 62 11.44 6.97 -4.64
CA LEU A 62 10.94 5.97 -5.60
C LEU A 62 12.05 5.20 -6.33
N ARG A 63 13.25 5.79 -6.44
CA ARG A 63 14.43 5.17 -7.05
C ARG A 63 15.28 4.37 -6.07
N SER A 64 15.07 4.51 -4.76
CA SER A 64 15.87 3.83 -3.75
C SER A 64 15.60 2.33 -3.69
N THR A 65 16.64 1.55 -3.34
CA THR A 65 16.50 0.10 -3.09
C THR A 65 15.52 -0.19 -1.96
N ALA A 66 15.57 0.58 -0.87
CA ALA A 66 14.65 0.40 0.26
C ALA A 66 13.18 0.55 -0.14
N TYR A 67 12.87 1.50 -1.03
CA TYR A 67 11.51 1.63 -1.56
C TYR A 67 11.12 0.45 -2.46
N LEU A 68 12.05 -0.04 -3.29
CA LEU A 68 11.82 -1.21 -4.14
C LEU A 68 11.54 -2.47 -3.30
N GLU A 69 12.33 -2.74 -2.26
CA GLU A 69 12.13 -3.86 -1.34
C GLU A 69 10.76 -3.77 -0.66
N HIS A 70 10.45 -2.62 -0.05
CA HIS A 70 9.16 -2.39 0.59
C HIS A 70 7.98 -2.49 -0.39
N TYR A 71 8.17 -2.04 -1.63
CA TYR A 71 7.17 -2.16 -2.70
C TYR A 71 6.89 -3.62 -3.06
N ILE A 72 7.93 -4.44 -3.20
CA ILE A 72 7.80 -5.88 -3.49
C ILE A 72 7.12 -6.59 -2.31
N GLU A 73 7.55 -6.32 -1.07
CA GLU A 73 6.94 -6.88 0.14
C GLU A 73 5.44 -6.58 0.22
N ASN A 74 5.05 -5.32 -0.03
CA ASN A 74 3.64 -4.94 -0.02
C ASN A 74 2.82 -5.66 -1.10
N ILE A 75 3.38 -5.87 -2.30
CA ILE A 75 2.69 -6.63 -3.35
C ILE A 75 2.50 -8.10 -2.93
N ILE A 76 3.52 -8.73 -2.36
CA ILE A 76 3.43 -10.11 -1.90
C ILE A 76 2.36 -10.25 -0.81
N ASN A 77 2.35 -9.33 0.15
CA ASN A 77 1.50 -9.40 1.33
C ASN A 77 0.08 -8.86 1.11
N SER A 78 -0.13 -7.95 0.17
CA SER A 78 -1.40 -7.24 -0.01
C SER A 78 -1.92 -7.21 -1.44
N GLY A 79 -1.18 -7.78 -2.39
CA GLY A 79 -1.52 -7.76 -3.81
C GLY A 79 -1.19 -6.44 -4.51
N SER A 80 -1.44 -6.38 -5.81
CA SER A 80 -1.37 -5.15 -6.60
C SER A 80 -2.75 -4.54 -6.84
N SER A 81 -2.79 -3.23 -7.07
CA SER A 81 -4.02 -2.49 -7.35
C SER A 81 -3.82 -1.37 -8.38
N GLN A 82 -2.70 -1.44 -9.13
CA GLN A 82 -2.35 -0.40 -10.10
C GLN A 82 -2.97 -0.65 -11.48
N HIS A 83 -3.65 -1.78 -11.69
CA HIS A 83 -4.29 -2.13 -12.95
C HIS A 83 -3.32 -1.99 -14.13
N LEU A 84 -2.15 -2.64 -14.02
CA LEU A 84 -1.03 -2.48 -14.97
C LEU A 84 -1.27 -3.09 -16.36
N GLY A 85 -2.48 -3.61 -16.62
CA GLY A 85 -2.90 -4.10 -17.94
C GLY A 85 -2.39 -5.50 -18.29
N PHE A 86 -2.00 -6.31 -17.30
CA PHE A 86 -1.64 -7.71 -17.53
C PHE A 86 -2.90 -8.57 -17.74
N ALA A 87 -2.82 -9.53 -18.66
CA ALA A 87 -3.94 -10.40 -19.01
C ALA A 87 -4.47 -11.23 -17.82
N TYR A 88 -3.59 -11.57 -16.87
CA TYR A 88 -3.97 -12.27 -15.64
C TYR A 88 -4.60 -11.35 -14.58
N GLY A 89 -4.64 -10.04 -14.83
CA GLY A 89 -5.14 -9.03 -13.91
C GLY A 89 -4.11 -8.61 -12.86
N ASP A 90 -4.60 -8.05 -11.76
CA ASP A 90 -3.78 -7.68 -10.62
C ASP A 90 -3.30 -8.92 -9.84
N MET A 91 -2.08 -8.83 -9.30
CA MET A 91 -1.53 -9.86 -8.44
C MET A 91 -2.33 -9.91 -7.13
N GLN A 92 -2.80 -11.10 -6.75
CA GLN A 92 -3.46 -11.32 -5.47
C GLN A 92 -2.41 -11.46 -4.34
N ALA A 93 -2.84 -11.31 -3.09
CA ALA A 93 -1.99 -11.54 -1.93
C ALA A 93 -1.89 -13.04 -1.59
N GLY A 94 -0.97 -13.39 -0.68
CA GLY A 94 -0.98 -14.70 -0.01
C GLY A 94 -0.26 -15.82 -0.74
N PHE A 95 0.56 -15.50 -1.76
CA PHE A 95 1.40 -16.48 -2.45
C PHE A 95 2.64 -16.91 -1.64
N ALA A 96 2.99 -16.19 -0.57
CA ALA A 96 4.08 -16.52 0.32
C ALA A 96 3.74 -16.11 1.76
N ASP A 97 4.41 -16.75 2.71
CA ASP A 97 4.36 -16.35 4.11
C ASP A 97 4.90 -14.91 4.29
N PRO A 98 4.30 -14.06 5.15
CA PRO A 98 4.78 -12.71 5.39
C PRO A 98 6.25 -12.62 5.83
N GLU A 99 6.78 -13.64 6.52
CA GLU A 99 8.19 -13.70 6.91
C GLU A 99 9.13 -14.05 5.73
N ALA A 100 8.59 -14.66 4.67
CA ALA A 100 9.33 -14.94 3.45
C ALA A 100 9.41 -13.72 2.52
N ALA A 101 8.38 -12.86 2.52
CA ALA A 101 8.28 -11.66 1.68
C ALA A 101 9.55 -10.79 1.66
N PRO A 102 10.16 -10.39 2.80
CA PRO A 102 11.35 -9.54 2.77
C PRO A 102 12.59 -10.25 2.19
N LYS A 103 12.67 -11.57 2.30
CA LYS A 103 13.76 -12.36 1.69
C LYS A 103 13.56 -12.49 0.19
N ILE A 104 12.32 -12.75 -0.25
CA ILE A 104 11.95 -12.74 -1.67
C ILE A 104 12.26 -11.37 -2.28
N ALA A 105 11.91 -10.28 -1.59
CA ALA A 105 12.21 -8.93 -2.03
C ALA A 105 13.71 -8.71 -2.22
N ALA A 106 14.54 -9.10 -1.25
CA ALA A 106 16.00 -9.03 -1.37
C ALA A 106 16.52 -9.78 -2.61
N TYR A 107 15.99 -10.97 -2.92
CA TYR A 107 16.36 -11.70 -4.15
C TYR A 107 15.87 -10.98 -5.43
N VAL A 108 14.60 -10.58 -5.49
CA VAL A 108 13.99 -9.95 -6.69
C VAL A 108 14.73 -8.67 -7.07
N VAL A 109 15.21 -7.91 -6.11
CA VAL A 109 16.02 -6.71 -6.35
C VAL A 109 17.29 -7.04 -7.15
N THR A 110 17.94 -8.17 -6.87
CA THR A 110 19.15 -8.62 -7.58
C THR A 110 18.89 -8.95 -9.04
N LEU A 111 17.67 -9.32 -9.42
CA LEU A 111 17.28 -9.62 -10.81
C LEU A 111 17.43 -8.38 -11.72
N SER A 112 17.35 -7.19 -11.13
CA SER A 112 17.57 -5.91 -11.82
C SER A 112 19.01 -5.39 -11.74
N GLY A 113 19.93 -6.16 -11.15
CA GLY A 113 21.33 -5.78 -10.95
C GLY A 113 21.56 -4.83 -9.77
N ARG A 114 20.58 -4.67 -8.88
CA ARG A 114 20.69 -3.84 -7.67
C ARG A 114 21.20 -4.66 -6.48
N GLU A 115 21.98 -4.01 -5.63
CA GLU A 115 22.36 -4.56 -4.33
C GLU A 115 21.19 -4.42 -3.35
N PRO A 116 20.75 -5.51 -2.70
CA PRO A 116 19.71 -5.48 -1.70
C PRO A 116 20.22 -4.92 -0.37
N SER A 117 19.33 -4.47 0.51
CA SER A 117 19.71 -3.96 1.83
C SER A 117 20.28 -5.06 2.75
N ARG A 118 19.90 -6.32 2.51
CA ARG A 118 20.32 -7.50 3.26
C ARG A 118 20.81 -8.62 2.33
N PRO A 119 22.07 -8.56 1.86
CA PRO A 119 22.64 -9.56 0.95
C PRO A 119 22.58 -10.99 1.50
N GLU A 120 22.62 -11.18 2.81
CA GLU A 120 22.53 -12.48 3.46
C GLU A 120 21.16 -13.16 3.29
N TRP A 121 20.14 -12.41 2.85
CA TRP A 121 18.80 -12.95 2.57
C TRP A 121 18.63 -13.50 1.16
N VAL A 122 19.52 -13.17 0.23
CA VAL A 122 19.34 -13.45 -1.21
C VAL A 122 19.18 -14.94 -1.49
N GLU A 123 20.01 -15.80 -0.90
CA GLU A 123 19.95 -17.24 -1.15
C GLU A 123 18.63 -17.87 -0.68
N LYS A 124 18.20 -17.52 0.53
CA LYS A 124 16.92 -17.97 1.07
C LYS A 124 15.74 -17.36 0.31
N GLY A 125 15.87 -16.10 -0.11
CA GLY A 125 14.93 -15.39 -0.96
C GLY A 125 14.73 -16.07 -2.31
N ARG A 126 15.82 -16.51 -2.94
CA ARG A 126 15.80 -17.26 -4.20
C ARG A 126 15.02 -18.57 -4.06
N THR A 127 15.25 -19.31 -2.98
CA THR A 127 14.53 -20.56 -2.71
C THR A 127 13.02 -20.30 -2.59
N PHE A 128 12.62 -19.29 -1.81
CA PHE A 128 11.21 -18.94 -1.69
C PHE A 128 10.62 -18.41 -3.00
N TYR A 129 11.38 -17.64 -3.77
CA TYR A 129 10.94 -17.12 -5.06
C TYR A 129 10.67 -18.26 -6.05
N ILE A 130 11.56 -19.23 -6.19
CA ILE A 130 11.38 -20.35 -7.12
C ILE A 130 10.10 -21.11 -6.79
N SER A 131 9.88 -21.43 -5.50
CA SER A 131 8.71 -22.20 -5.05
C SER A 131 7.39 -21.44 -5.18
N ASN A 132 7.37 -20.13 -4.94
CA ASN A 132 6.12 -19.37 -4.81
C ASN A 132 5.81 -18.44 -6.00
N CYS A 133 6.84 -18.00 -6.73
CA CYS A 133 6.74 -16.93 -7.73
C CYS A 133 7.18 -17.39 -9.12
N GLY A 134 8.13 -18.35 -9.18
CA GLY A 134 8.74 -18.82 -10.43
C GLY A 134 7.74 -19.38 -11.45
N GLY A 135 6.63 -19.96 -10.99
CA GLY A 135 5.59 -20.48 -11.90
C GLY A 135 4.91 -19.41 -12.76
N CYS A 136 4.82 -18.16 -12.29
CA CYS A 136 4.21 -17.05 -13.04
C CYS A 136 5.26 -16.07 -13.59
N HIS A 137 6.25 -15.73 -12.76
CA HIS A 137 7.28 -14.76 -13.11
C HIS A 137 8.51 -15.39 -13.79
N GLY A 138 8.56 -16.71 -13.95
CA GLY A 138 9.72 -17.44 -14.42
C GLY A 138 10.82 -17.52 -13.34
N GLU A 139 11.61 -18.59 -13.36
CA GLU A 139 12.75 -18.73 -12.44
C GLU A 139 13.80 -17.62 -12.62
N ASP A 140 13.91 -17.08 -13.84
CA ASP A 140 14.78 -15.96 -14.19
C ASP A 140 14.13 -14.58 -14.06
N GLY A 141 12.86 -14.52 -13.62
CA GLY A 141 12.14 -13.27 -13.41
C GLY A 141 11.62 -12.57 -14.65
N LYS A 142 11.76 -13.13 -15.85
CA LYS A 142 11.35 -12.43 -17.09
C LYS A 142 9.83 -12.39 -17.32
N GLY A 143 9.07 -13.21 -16.59
CA GLY A 143 7.63 -13.33 -16.75
C GLY A 143 7.22 -13.78 -18.16
N ILE A 144 5.97 -13.49 -18.52
CA ILE A 144 5.40 -13.77 -19.84
C ILE A 144 4.85 -12.47 -20.39
N LYS A 145 5.37 -12.02 -21.53
CA LYS A 145 4.98 -10.75 -22.15
C LYS A 145 3.45 -10.62 -22.26
N GLY A 146 2.90 -9.57 -21.65
CA GLY A 146 1.47 -9.28 -21.65
C GLY A 146 0.65 -10.00 -20.56
N THR A 147 1.20 -11.04 -19.91
CA THR A 147 0.49 -11.83 -18.91
C THR A 147 1.09 -11.70 -17.51
N PHE A 148 2.42 -11.74 -17.38
CA PHE A 148 3.13 -11.57 -16.11
C PHE A 148 4.31 -10.61 -16.31
N PRO A 149 4.56 -9.69 -15.36
CA PRO A 149 5.60 -8.67 -15.51
C PRO A 149 7.00 -9.28 -15.53
N ASP A 150 7.87 -8.62 -16.30
CA ASP A 150 9.32 -8.80 -16.29
C ASP A 150 9.92 -8.06 -15.07
N LEU A 151 10.37 -8.85 -14.09
CA LEU A 151 10.95 -8.41 -12.83
C LEU A 151 12.44 -8.04 -12.94
N THR A 152 13.09 -8.29 -14.07
CA THR A 152 14.50 -7.92 -14.28
C THR A 152 14.65 -6.44 -14.70
N ARG A 153 13.55 -5.70 -14.78
CA ARG A 153 13.52 -4.30 -15.21
C ARG A 153 13.84 -3.35 -14.07
N ASP A 154 14.72 -2.40 -14.34
CA ASP A 154 14.92 -1.24 -13.47
C ASP A 154 14.41 0.05 -14.15
N PRO A 155 13.42 0.77 -13.59
CA PRO A 155 12.56 0.36 -12.48
C PRO A 155 11.48 -0.63 -12.94
N LEU A 156 10.94 -1.40 -11.99
CA LEU A 156 9.73 -2.20 -12.19
C LEU A 156 8.59 -1.34 -12.74
N LEU A 157 7.71 -1.92 -13.55
CA LEU A 157 6.65 -1.18 -14.25
C LEU A 157 5.79 -0.33 -13.31
N GLY A 158 5.38 -0.84 -12.15
CA GLY A 158 4.58 -0.07 -11.21
C GLY A 158 5.34 1.11 -10.59
N ILE A 159 6.65 0.96 -10.32
CA ILE A 159 7.49 2.07 -9.87
C ILE A 159 7.68 3.09 -11.00
N ARG A 160 7.86 2.63 -12.24
CA ARG A 160 7.94 3.50 -13.42
C ARG A 160 6.70 4.39 -13.55
N LYS A 161 5.49 3.83 -13.40
CA LYS A 161 4.24 4.60 -13.43
C LYS A 161 4.15 5.64 -12.31
N ARG A 162 4.68 5.32 -11.12
CA ARG A 162 4.77 6.29 -10.01
C ARG A 162 5.75 7.41 -10.29
N LEU A 163 6.89 7.09 -10.94
CA LEU A 163 7.88 8.09 -11.37
C LEU A 163 7.31 9.02 -12.44
N GLU A 164 6.68 8.46 -13.49
CA GLU A 164 6.00 9.23 -14.54
C GLU A 164 4.98 10.21 -13.91
N LYS A 165 4.13 9.72 -12.99
CA LYS A 165 3.15 10.55 -12.28
C LYS A 165 3.81 11.62 -11.39
N ALA A 166 4.93 11.31 -10.74
CA ALA A 166 5.64 12.28 -9.91
C ALA A 166 6.31 13.39 -10.75
N GLN A 167 6.73 13.06 -11.97
CA GLN A 167 7.34 14.00 -12.91
C GLN A 167 6.31 14.89 -13.60
N SER A 168 5.12 14.36 -13.90
CA SER A 168 4.05 15.06 -14.63
C SER A 168 3.22 16.03 -13.78
N LEU A 169 3.55 16.22 -12.49
CA LEU A 169 2.87 17.22 -11.67
C LEU A 169 3.23 18.61 -12.19
N PRO A 170 2.25 19.46 -12.56
CA PRO A 170 2.55 20.77 -13.12
C PRO A 170 3.35 21.60 -12.12
N GLU A 171 4.51 22.09 -12.54
CA GLU A 171 5.15 23.23 -11.90
C GLU A 171 4.16 24.39 -12.02
N SER A 172 3.83 25.04 -10.90
CA SER A 172 2.84 26.11 -10.78
C SER A 172 2.73 26.93 -12.07
N SER A 173 1.58 26.87 -12.72
CA SER A 173 1.28 27.67 -13.92
C SER A 173 1.61 29.13 -13.63
N SER A 174 2.56 29.67 -14.42
CA SER A 174 2.93 31.08 -14.45
C SER A 174 1.81 31.92 -15.03
#